data_AF-A0A1E5JWL0-F1
#
_entry.id   AF-A0A1E5JWL0-F1
#
_cell.length_a   1.000
_cell.length_b   1.000
_cell.length_c   1.000
_cell.angle_alpha   90.00
_cell.angle_beta   90.00
_cell.angle_gamma   90.00
#
_symmetry.space_group_name_H-M   'P 1'
#
loop_
_entity.id
_entity.type
_entity.pdbx_description
1 polymer ?
#
loop_
_entity_poly.entity_id
_entity_poly.type
_entity_poly.pdbx_seq_one_letter_code
_entity_poly.pdbx_strand_id
1 'polypeptide(L)'
;MKVSNDGKTLIRVKNKDITKVSSRILVGFTKIPLKNNDFKKGSYIIPSGITSIGDHAFMGCTALRSIILHKGITKIGNYAFKGCTELHSITLHEGITEISVGVFEGCTELHSIALREGMTQIGFMAFWGCTSLQSITLPEGITKIGFMAFYDCTSLQSITLPEGITEIGADAFENCTSLDAIIISGSDDKKRQHVIELLPDSLKAKVIPLDVVTQAFNIQYTQTSRLVKEPERNPLYLFFNDKETNRYVPKLLVKDQNNGEFTEKECAKLTNDALGYMNRFFKESPIMKKVKDRINEVRFPKKQDELEVYKTDLDKIISECIDKVKMML
;
A
#
# COMPACT_ATOMS: atom_id res chain seq x y z
N MET A 1 -1.62 5.22 26.66
CA MET A 1 -1.13 4.94 28.03
C MET A 1 0.06 5.88 28.32
N LYS A 2 0.06 6.69 29.39
CA LYS A 2 1.34 6.99 30.07
C LYS A 2 1.80 5.61 30.55
N VAL A 3 2.88 5.03 30.01
CA VAL A 3 3.43 3.82 30.62
C VAL A 3 3.69 4.21 32.07
N SER A 4 3.00 3.56 32.99
CA SER A 4 3.12 3.81 34.42
C SER A 4 4.59 3.99 34.80
N ASN A 5 4.87 4.96 35.67
CA ASN A 5 6.17 5.08 36.35
C ASN A 5 6.50 3.88 37.26
N ASP A 6 5.75 2.77 37.20
CA ASP A 6 5.97 1.54 37.96
C ASP A 6 6.68 0.42 37.18
N GLY A 7 6.94 0.60 35.87
CA GLY A 7 7.69 -0.37 35.07
C GLY A 7 6.98 -1.73 34.85
N LYS A 8 5.64 -1.79 34.89
CA LYS A 8 4.87 -3.05 34.84
C LYS A 8 3.98 -3.26 33.60
N THR A 9 4.23 -2.64 32.45
CA THR A 9 3.57 -3.10 31.21
C THR A 9 4.24 -4.40 30.75
N LEU A 10 3.63 -5.53 31.11
CA LEU A 10 4.11 -6.88 30.82
C LEU A 10 3.50 -7.36 29.50
N ILE A 11 4.24 -7.28 28.39
CA ILE A 11 3.79 -7.87 27.13
C ILE A 11 3.90 -9.39 27.25
N ARG A 12 2.80 -10.12 27.12
CA ARG A 12 2.85 -11.60 27.01
C ARG A 12 3.37 -11.99 25.63
N VAL A 13 4.49 -12.68 25.59
CA VAL A 13 5.16 -13.12 24.36
C VAL A 13 5.69 -14.53 24.55
N LYS A 14 5.46 -15.47 23.62
CA LYS A 14 5.95 -16.86 23.76
C LYS A 14 7.35 -16.97 23.15
N ASN A 15 8.29 -17.64 23.84
CA ASN A 15 9.68 -17.82 23.41
C ASN A 15 9.96 -19.31 23.16
N LYS A 16 10.79 -19.62 22.16
CA LYS A 16 11.17 -21.00 21.76
C LYS A 16 12.35 -21.56 22.58
N ASP A 17 13.18 -20.70 23.17
CA ASP A 17 14.42 -21.09 23.86
C ASP A 17 14.37 -20.80 25.37
N ILE A 18 13.76 -21.70 26.15
CA ILE A 18 14.08 -21.84 27.58
C ILE A 18 14.51 -23.29 27.80
N THR A 19 15.78 -23.56 27.51
CA THR A 19 16.44 -24.80 27.90
C THR A 19 16.54 -24.86 29.43
N LYS A 20 15.82 -25.82 30.01
CA LYS A 20 15.93 -26.42 31.37
C LYS A 20 16.40 -25.50 32.52
N VAL A 21 15.43 -25.10 33.36
CA VAL A 21 15.68 -24.91 34.80
C VAL A 21 14.58 -25.65 35.58
N SER A 22 15.00 -26.67 36.32
CA SER A 22 14.30 -27.44 37.37
C SER A 22 12.77 -27.64 37.27
N SER A 23 12.40 -28.88 36.92
CA SER A 23 11.28 -29.67 37.46
C SER A 23 9.82 -29.19 37.36
N ARG A 24 9.45 -28.19 36.55
CA ARG A 24 8.04 -28.00 36.12
C ARG A 24 7.97 -27.46 34.69
N ILE A 25 7.31 -28.19 33.79
CA ILE A 25 6.97 -27.71 32.45
C ILE A 25 5.95 -26.58 32.61
N LEU A 26 6.40 -25.32 32.59
CA LEU A 26 5.52 -24.18 32.36
C LEU A 26 5.63 -23.77 30.90
N VAL A 27 4.51 -23.78 30.19
CA VAL A 27 4.36 -23.14 28.88
C VAL A 27 4.50 -21.62 29.10
N GLY A 28 5.74 -21.11 29.11
CA GLY A 28 6.06 -19.79 29.61
C GLY A 28 5.71 -18.66 28.63
N PHE A 29 4.72 -17.85 28.98
CA PHE A 29 4.61 -16.49 28.43
C PHE A 29 5.79 -15.67 28.99
N THR A 30 6.75 -15.30 28.15
CA THR A 30 7.76 -14.29 28.47
C THR A 30 7.04 -12.96 28.61
N LYS A 31 7.13 -12.35 29.78
CA LYS A 31 6.66 -10.99 30.01
C LYS A 31 7.79 -10.04 29.65
N ILE A 32 7.68 -9.31 28.55
CA ILE A 32 8.67 -8.29 28.21
C ILE A 32 8.22 -6.98 28.87
N PRO A 33 8.98 -6.43 29.84
CA PRO A 33 8.66 -5.13 30.38
C PRO A 33 8.92 -4.06 29.31
N LEU A 34 7.87 -3.35 28.87
CA LEU A 34 8.04 -2.12 28.10
C LEU A 34 8.41 -0.98 29.05
N LYS A 35 9.57 -0.37 28.86
CA LYS A 35 9.94 0.91 29.47
C LYS A 35 9.64 2.03 28.47
N ASN A 36 9.29 3.23 28.97
CA ASN A 36 9.07 4.41 28.12
C ASN A 36 10.26 4.70 27.17
N ASN A 37 11.48 4.32 27.56
CA ASN A 37 12.70 4.51 26.76
C ASN A 37 12.90 3.46 25.66
N ASP A 38 12.12 2.38 25.63
CA ASP A 38 12.22 1.33 24.61
C ASP A 38 11.61 1.77 23.27
N PHE A 39 10.72 2.77 23.29
CA PHE A 39 10.17 3.39 22.10
C PHE A 39 11.13 4.46 21.57
N LYS A 40 12.14 4.05 20.80
CA LYS A 40 13.03 5.00 20.12
C LYS A 40 12.22 5.77 19.08
N LYS A 41 11.80 7.00 19.41
CA LYS A 41 10.93 7.86 18.58
C LYS A 41 9.59 7.19 18.19
N GLY A 42 9.00 6.41 19.10
CA GLY A 42 7.73 5.70 18.84
C GLY A 42 7.87 4.42 18.01
N SER A 43 9.09 3.96 17.71
CA SER A 43 9.33 2.66 17.06
C SER A 43 9.72 1.59 18.07
N TYR A 44 9.21 0.37 17.91
CA TYR A 44 9.60 -0.79 18.70
C TYR A 44 9.98 -1.98 17.81
N ILE A 45 11.09 -2.65 18.14
CA ILE A 45 11.56 -3.84 17.44
C ILE A 45 11.36 -5.03 18.36
N ILE A 46 10.60 -6.04 17.89
CA ILE A 46 10.42 -7.28 18.66
C ILE A 46 11.77 -8.02 18.74
N PRO A 47 12.28 -8.33 19.94
CA PRO A 47 13.52 -9.11 20.10
C PRO A 47 13.49 -10.47 19.38
N SER A 48 14.65 -10.94 18.91
CA SER A 48 14.79 -12.27 18.31
C SER A 48 14.45 -13.38 19.33
N GLY A 49 13.90 -14.50 18.84
CA GLY A 49 13.50 -15.66 19.65
C GLY A 49 12.02 -15.66 20.05
N ILE A 50 11.32 -14.56 19.79
CA ILE A 50 9.89 -14.41 20.03
C ILE A 50 9.11 -15.07 18.90
N THR A 51 8.21 -16.00 19.23
CA THR A 51 7.42 -16.71 18.22
C THR A 51 5.98 -16.24 18.14
N SER A 52 5.47 -15.56 19.17
CA SER A 52 4.09 -15.06 19.17
C SER A 52 3.90 -13.84 20.05
N ILE A 53 3.12 -12.89 19.57
CA ILE A 53 2.59 -11.76 20.34
C ILE A 53 1.30 -12.23 21.01
N GLY A 54 1.19 -12.09 22.33
CA GLY A 54 0.03 -12.51 23.09
C GLY A 54 -1.15 -11.55 22.97
N ASP A 55 -2.30 -11.99 23.50
CA ASP A 55 -3.50 -11.17 23.53
C ASP A 55 -3.25 -9.87 24.32
N HIS A 56 -3.80 -8.75 23.83
CA HIS A 56 -3.72 -7.43 24.45
C HIS A 56 -2.28 -6.89 24.66
N ALA A 57 -1.28 -7.51 24.02
CA ALA A 57 0.15 -7.25 24.19
C ALA A 57 0.56 -5.77 24.16
N PHE A 58 0.04 -5.02 23.21
CA PHE A 58 0.29 -3.59 22.98
C PHE A 58 -1.01 -2.77 23.09
N MET A 59 -2.07 -3.30 23.71
CA MET A 59 -3.34 -2.58 23.81
C MET A 59 -3.15 -1.21 24.48
N GLY A 60 -3.66 -0.16 23.85
CA GLY A 60 -3.62 1.22 24.34
C GLY A 60 -2.23 1.87 24.29
N CYS A 61 -1.28 1.30 23.54
CA CYS A 61 0.04 1.88 23.29
C CYS A 61 -0.06 3.07 22.31
N THR A 62 -0.68 4.16 22.76
CA THR A 62 -0.97 5.37 21.96
C THR A 62 0.27 6.08 21.44
N ALA A 63 1.47 5.80 21.95
CA ALA A 63 2.74 6.36 21.45
C ALA A 63 3.47 5.44 20.45
N LEU A 64 2.95 4.24 20.20
CA LEU A 64 3.54 3.30 19.23
C LEU A 64 3.20 3.75 17.82
N ARG A 65 4.21 4.23 17.10
CA ARG A 65 4.10 4.69 15.70
C ARG A 65 4.41 3.63 14.68
N SER A 66 5.37 2.76 14.99
CA SER A 66 5.76 1.65 14.13
C SER A 66 6.23 0.48 14.97
N ILE A 67 5.94 -0.73 14.48
CA ILE A 67 6.45 -1.96 15.09
C ILE A 67 7.07 -2.84 14.02
N ILE A 68 8.27 -3.32 14.30
CA ILE A 68 9.01 -4.22 13.43
C ILE A 68 8.92 -5.62 14.01
N LEU A 69 8.16 -6.46 13.34
CA LEU A 69 8.09 -7.89 13.58
C LEU A 69 9.31 -8.55 12.91
N HIS A 70 9.78 -9.68 13.43
CA HIS A 70 10.77 -10.50 12.73
C HIS A 70 10.08 -11.75 12.15
N LYS A 71 10.69 -12.38 11.14
CA LYS A 71 10.10 -13.53 10.40
C LYS A 71 9.74 -14.75 11.27
N GLY A 72 10.25 -14.81 12.50
CA GLY A 72 9.99 -15.90 13.44
C GLY A 72 8.65 -15.79 14.18
N ILE A 73 7.97 -14.64 14.06
CA ILE A 73 6.66 -14.43 14.65
C ILE A 73 5.61 -15.09 13.77
N THR A 74 4.88 -16.04 14.32
CA THR A 74 3.86 -16.82 13.60
C THR A 74 2.44 -16.55 14.09
N LYS A 75 2.28 -15.82 15.20
CA LYS A 75 0.96 -15.55 15.78
C LYS A 75 0.90 -14.18 16.44
N ILE A 76 -0.21 -13.48 16.21
CA ILE A 76 -0.59 -12.25 16.91
C ILE A 76 -1.91 -12.55 17.64
N GLY A 77 -1.94 -12.28 18.94
CA GLY A 77 -3.10 -12.55 19.79
C GLY A 77 -4.23 -11.55 19.59
N ASN A 78 -5.39 -11.89 20.17
CA ASN A 78 -6.58 -11.05 20.11
C ASN A 78 -6.31 -9.68 20.76
N TYR A 79 -6.81 -8.62 20.14
CA TYR A 79 -6.68 -7.24 20.60
C TYR A 79 -5.24 -6.78 20.83
N ALA A 80 -4.25 -7.44 20.20
CA ALA A 80 -2.83 -7.19 20.46
C ALA A 80 -2.41 -5.73 20.25
N PHE A 81 -2.98 -5.01 19.28
CA PHE A 81 -2.68 -3.60 19.00
C PHE A 81 -3.90 -2.68 19.19
N LYS A 82 -4.96 -3.15 19.87
CA LYS A 82 -6.19 -2.36 20.06
C LYS A 82 -5.87 -1.00 20.69
N GLY A 83 -6.34 0.10 20.10
CA GLY A 83 -6.16 1.46 20.59
C GLY A 83 -4.73 2.00 20.48
N CYS A 84 -3.89 1.43 19.60
CA CYS A 84 -2.62 2.05 19.20
C CYS A 84 -2.89 3.20 18.23
N THR A 85 -3.41 4.32 18.74
CA THR A 85 -3.94 5.42 17.92
C THR A 85 -2.90 6.06 17.01
N GLU A 86 -1.62 6.09 17.37
CA GLU A 86 -0.54 6.62 16.51
C GLU A 86 0.12 5.56 15.60
N LEU A 87 -0.35 4.31 15.54
CA LEU A 87 0.30 3.28 14.73
C LEU A 87 0.09 3.56 13.24
N HIS A 88 1.13 3.99 12.52
CA HIS A 88 1.03 4.39 11.12
C HIS A 88 1.08 3.21 10.15
N SER A 89 1.93 2.23 10.46
CA SER A 89 2.15 1.05 9.64
C SER A 89 2.69 -0.10 10.47
N ILE A 90 2.41 -1.31 9.99
CA ILE A 90 2.95 -2.56 10.51
C ILE A 90 3.26 -3.47 9.32
N THR A 91 4.42 -4.12 9.36
CA THR A 91 4.79 -5.10 8.33
C THR A 91 4.58 -6.51 8.88
N LEU A 92 3.73 -7.28 8.19
CA LEU A 92 3.48 -8.68 8.52
C LEU A 92 4.38 -9.60 7.69
N HIS A 93 4.64 -10.79 8.23
CA HIS A 93 5.51 -11.79 7.60
C HIS A 93 4.73 -13.09 7.31
N GLU A 94 5.27 -13.91 6.42
CA GLU A 94 4.66 -15.16 5.91
C GLU A 94 4.25 -16.16 7.00
N GLY A 95 4.87 -16.10 8.18
CA GLY A 95 4.50 -16.97 9.30
C GLY A 95 3.15 -16.63 9.95
N ILE A 96 2.58 -15.45 9.68
CA ILE A 96 1.32 -14.97 10.26
C ILE A 96 0.19 -15.33 9.32
N THR A 97 -0.63 -16.31 9.69
CA THR A 97 -1.67 -16.88 8.83
C THR A 97 -3.06 -16.24 9.01
N GLU A 98 -3.23 -15.38 10.00
CA GLU A 98 -4.51 -14.75 10.31
C GLU A 98 -4.34 -13.38 10.97
N ILE A 99 -5.33 -12.51 10.77
CA ILE A 99 -5.57 -11.36 11.64
C ILE A 99 -6.67 -11.77 12.60
N SER A 100 -6.32 -12.06 13.86
CA SER A 100 -7.27 -12.52 14.87
C SER A 100 -8.21 -11.38 15.33
N VAL A 101 -9.01 -11.66 16.36
CA VAL A 101 -10.08 -10.75 16.82
C VAL A 101 -9.52 -9.41 17.28
N GLY A 102 -10.02 -8.31 16.72
CA GLY A 102 -9.78 -6.94 17.16
C GLY A 102 -8.32 -6.49 17.16
N VAL A 103 -7.44 -7.15 16.40
CA VAL A 103 -5.98 -6.93 16.48
C VAL A 103 -5.63 -5.46 16.30
N PHE A 104 -6.25 -4.76 15.35
CA PHE A 104 -6.00 -3.34 15.06
C PHE A 104 -7.19 -2.43 15.39
N GLU A 105 -8.15 -2.90 16.20
CA GLU A 105 -9.31 -2.08 16.61
C GLU A 105 -8.87 -0.72 17.18
N GLY A 106 -9.39 0.38 16.66
CA GLY A 106 -9.08 1.74 17.09
C GLY A 106 -7.67 2.23 16.77
N CYS A 107 -6.96 1.60 15.83
CA CYS A 107 -5.71 2.15 15.28
C CYS A 107 -6.03 3.27 14.27
N THR A 108 -6.39 4.44 14.78
CA THR A 108 -6.94 5.55 13.99
C THR A 108 -5.97 6.09 12.93
N GLU A 109 -4.66 6.08 13.19
CA GLU A 109 -3.63 6.51 12.23
C GLU A 109 -3.06 5.39 11.36
N LEU A 110 -3.67 4.19 11.32
CA LEU A 110 -3.18 3.11 10.46
C LEU A 110 -3.55 3.40 9.00
N HIS A 111 -2.62 3.96 8.23
CA HIS A 111 -2.87 4.42 6.86
C HIS A 111 -2.89 3.27 5.85
N SER A 112 -2.03 2.26 6.09
CA SER A 112 -1.88 1.11 5.21
C SER A 112 -1.37 -0.10 5.99
N ILE A 113 -1.77 -1.29 5.52
CA ILE A 113 -1.26 -2.56 6.02
C ILE A 113 -1.06 -3.50 4.84
N ALA A 114 0.14 -4.07 4.74
CA ALA A 114 0.43 -5.08 3.74
C ALA A 114 0.14 -6.46 4.33
N LEU A 115 -0.95 -7.07 3.87
CA LEU A 115 -1.27 -8.46 4.16
C LEU A 115 -0.41 -9.38 3.27
N ARG A 116 -0.21 -10.63 3.71
CA ARG A 116 0.72 -11.56 3.06
C ARG A 116 0.01 -12.80 2.54
N GLU A 117 0.54 -13.35 1.46
CA GLU A 117 0.14 -14.66 0.95
C GLU A 117 0.17 -15.72 2.06
N GLY A 118 -0.81 -16.63 2.02
CA GLY A 118 -1.01 -17.66 3.04
C GLY A 118 -1.90 -17.25 4.21
N MET A 119 -2.34 -15.99 4.28
CA MET A 119 -3.39 -15.60 5.23
C MET A 119 -4.76 -16.13 4.80
N THR A 120 -5.54 -16.64 5.75
CA THR A 120 -6.83 -17.28 5.45
C THR A 120 -8.06 -16.54 5.99
N GLN A 121 -7.88 -15.67 6.99
CA GLN A 121 -9.00 -15.00 7.65
C GLN A 121 -8.67 -13.60 8.18
N ILE A 122 -9.68 -12.74 8.12
CA ILE A 122 -9.76 -11.47 8.84
C ILE A 122 -10.80 -11.62 9.96
N GLY A 123 -10.36 -11.46 11.20
CA GLY A 123 -11.16 -11.72 12.39
C GLY A 123 -12.22 -10.66 12.69
N PHE A 124 -13.08 -10.99 13.66
CA PHE A 124 -14.07 -10.09 14.26
C PHE A 124 -13.44 -8.75 14.67
N MET A 125 -14.02 -7.63 14.25
CA MET A 125 -13.55 -6.27 14.56
C MET A 125 -12.07 -5.97 14.24
N ALA A 126 -11.42 -6.75 13.37
CA ALA A 126 -9.97 -6.73 13.16
C ALA A 126 -9.39 -5.33 12.89
N PHE A 127 -10.11 -4.50 12.12
CA PHE A 127 -9.77 -3.12 11.75
C PHE A 127 -10.86 -2.11 12.14
N TRP A 128 -11.74 -2.43 13.10
CA TRP A 128 -12.79 -1.49 13.51
C TRP A 128 -12.18 -0.14 13.88
N GLY A 129 -12.68 0.94 13.28
CA GLY A 129 -12.28 2.31 13.62
C GLY A 129 -10.87 2.66 13.19
N CYS A 130 -10.31 1.94 12.21
CA CYS A 130 -9.11 2.36 11.48
C CYS A 130 -9.46 3.52 10.53
N THR A 131 -9.75 4.69 11.09
CA THR A 131 -10.31 5.84 10.36
C THR A 131 -9.38 6.44 9.31
N SER A 132 -8.06 6.18 9.36
CA SER A 132 -7.11 6.65 8.34
C SER A 132 -6.74 5.58 7.30
N LEU A 133 -7.26 4.34 7.40
CA LEU A 133 -6.98 3.28 6.44
C LEU A 133 -7.66 3.62 5.11
N GLN A 134 -6.87 3.88 4.06
CA GLN A 134 -7.39 4.37 2.77
C GLN A 134 -7.69 3.25 1.77
N SER A 135 -6.85 2.23 1.76
CA SER A 135 -7.02 1.08 0.89
C SER A 135 -6.44 -0.18 1.53
N ILE A 136 -7.02 -1.33 1.20
CA ILE A 136 -6.49 -2.62 1.63
C ILE A 136 -6.69 -3.66 0.53
N THR A 137 -5.67 -4.49 0.33
CA THR A 137 -5.70 -5.62 -0.60
C THR A 137 -5.63 -6.91 0.20
N LEU A 138 -6.70 -7.70 0.13
CA LEU A 138 -6.75 -9.01 0.76
C LEU A 138 -6.10 -10.05 -0.18
N PRO A 139 -5.17 -10.89 0.32
CA PRO A 139 -4.50 -11.90 -0.50
C PRO A 139 -5.46 -13.05 -0.86
N GLU A 140 -5.13 -13.80 -1.92
CA GLU A 140 -5.98 -14.86 -2.51
C GLU A 140 -6.43 -15.95 -1.51
N GLY A 141 -5.63 -16.18 -0.46
CA GLY A 141 -5.94 -17.18 0.56
C GLY A 141 -7.09 -16.81 1.50
N ILE A 142 -7.52 -15.55 1.56
CA ILE A 142 -8.56 -15.11 2.52
C ILE A 142 -9.92 -15.65 2.07
N THR A 143 -10.52 -16.51 2.92
CA THR A 143 -11.86 -17.07 2.66
C THR A 143 -12.94 -16.44 3.53
N LYS A 144 -12.57 -15.70 4.59
CA LYS A 144 -13.49 -15.17 5.60
C LYS A 144 -13.13 -13.76 6.06
N ILE A 145 -14.15 -12.91 6.14
CA ILE A 145 -14.12 -11.58 6.77
C ILE A 145 -15.11 -11.59 7.94
N GLY A 146 -14.63 -11.33 9.14
CA GLY A 146 -15.45 -11.37 10.36
C GLY A 146 -16.45 -10.23 10.49
N PHE A 147 -17.40 -10.40 11.41
CA PHE A 147 -18.36 -9.37 11.79
C PHE A 147 -17.66 -8.07 12.22
N MET A 148 -18.15 -6.94 11.70
CA MET A 148 -17.60 -5.60 11.93
C MET A 148 -16.10 -5.45 11.64
N ALA A 149 -15.51 -6.30 10.79
CA ALA A 149 -14.06 -6.32 10.53
C ALA A 149 -13.50 -4.96 10.10
N PHE A 150 -14.22 -4.18 9.30
CA PHE A 150 -13.87 -2.83 8.85
C PHE A 150 -14.91 -1.78 9.27
N TYR A 151 -15.68 -2.04 10.33
CA TYR A 151 -16.66 -1.08 10.86
C TYR A 151 -15.99 0.28 11.16
N ASP A 152 -16.65 1.40 10.82
CA ASP A 152 -16.12 2.76 11.02
C ASP A 152 -14.76 3.06 10.35
N CYS A 153 -14.36 2.31 9.31
CA CYS A 153 -13.22 2.67 8.47
C CYS A 153 -13.59 3.82 7.51
N THR A 154 -13.82 5.02 8.04
CA THR A 154 -14.43 6.14 7.32
C THR A 154 -13.60 6.68 6.15
N SER A 155 -12.27 6.53 6.17
CA SER A 155 -11.41 6.90 5.03
C SER A 155 -11.14 5.76 4.04
N LEU A 156 -11.68 4.55 4.27
CA LEU A 156 -11.46 3.43 3.37
C LEU A 156 -12.15 3.72 2.04
N GLN A 157 -11.36 4.02 1.00
CA GLN A 157 -11.84 4.38 -0.34
C GLN A 157 -11.99 3.16 -1.23
N SER A 158 -11.09 2.19 -1.08
CA SER A 158 -11.10 0.98 -1.89
C SER A 158 -10.67 -0.26 -1.11
N ILE A 159 -11.25 -1.40 -1.48
CA ILE A 159 -10.82 -2.70 -0.99
C ILE A 159 -10.74 -3.70 -2.15
N THR A 160 -9.68 -4.51 -2.18
CA THR A 160 -9.58 -5.67 -3.06
C THR A 160 -9.87 -6.94 -2.27
N LEU A 161 -10.91 -7.66 -2.67
CA LEU A 161 -11.37 -8.91 -2.10
C LEU A 161 -10.97 -10.07 -3.00
N PRO A 162 -10.55 -11.24 -2.48
CA PRO A 162 -10.30 -12.38 -3.33
C PRO A 162 -11.58 -13.03 -3.87
N GLU A 163 -11.52 -13.66 -5.04
CA GLU A 163 -12.65 -14.46 -5.56
C GLU A 163 -12.99 -15.68 -4.69
N GLY A 164 -12.08 -16.08 -3.79
CA GLY A 164 -12.23 -17.21 -2.88
C GLY A 164 -13.01 -16.92 -1.58
N ILE A 165 -13.56 -15.71 -1.38
CA ILE A 165 -14.33 -15.41 -0.18
C ILE A 165 -15.61 -16.26 -0.14
N THR A 166 -15.82 -16.91 1.00
CA THR A 166 -17.01 -17.72 1.32
C THR A 166 -17.91 -17.07 2.37
N GLU A 167 -17.39 -16.10 3.12
CA GLU A 167 -18.10 -15.50 4.25
C GLU A 167 -17.67 -14.03 4.45
N ILE A 168 -18.68 -13.14 4.52
CA ILE A 168 -18.53 -11.75 4.96
C ILE A 168 -19.50 -11.56 6.12
N GLY A 169 -18.97 -11.25 7.30
CA GLY A 169 -19.76 -11.06 8.50
C GLY A 169 -20.66 -9.82 8.40
N ALA A 170 -21.75 -9.82 9.17
CA ALA A 170 -22.63 -8.66 9.23
C ALA A 170 -21.85 -7.40 9.65
N ASP A 171 -22.25 -6.27 9.10
CA ASP A 171 -21.70 -4.94 9.37
C ASP A 171 -20.19 -4.81 9.10
N ALA A 172 -19.59 -5.76 8.38
CA ALA A 172 -18.15 -5.78 8.10
C ALA A 172 -17.65 -4.49 7.45
N PHE A 173 -18.50 -3.78 6.70
CA PHE A 173 -18.20 -2.52 6.02
C PHE A 173 -19.17 -1.39 6.40
N GLU A 174 -19.89 -1.52 7.52
CA GLU A 174 -20.78 -0.46 7.98
C GLU A 174 -19.96 0.80 8.34
N ASN A 175 -20.52 1.99 8.08
CA ASN A 175 -19.88 3.29 8.23
C ASN A 175 -18.56 3.50 7.48
N CYS A 176 -18.25 2.67 6.48
CA CYS A 176 -17.20 2.94 5.49
C CYS A 176 -17.67 4.01 4.48
N THR A 177 -17.82 5.25 4.94
CA THR A 177 -18.49 6.32 4.17
C THR A 177 -17.76 6.74 2.90
N SER A 178 -16.43 6.61 2.87
CA SER A 178 -15.61 6.90 1.68
C SER A 178 -15.48 5.73 0.71
N LEU A 179 -15.99 4.55 1.05
CA LEU A 179 -15.78 3.34 0.23
C LEU A 179 -16.54 3.49 -1.08
N ASP A 180 -15.83 3.60 -2.20
CA ASP A 180 -16.42 3.83 -3.52
C ASP A 180 -16.06 2.74 -4.55
N ALA A 181 -15.04 1.93 -4.24
CA ALA A 181 -14.56 0.86 -5.10
C ALA A 181 -14.32 -0.44 -4.33
N ILE A 182 -14.98 -1.52 -4.75
CA ILE A 182 -14.69 -2.89 -4.32
C ILE A 182 -14.21 -3.65 -5.53
N ILE A 183 -12.98 -4.16 -5.48
CA ILE A 183 -12.39 -4.93 -6.57
C ILE A 183 -12.42 -6.39 -6.13
N ILE A 184 -12.91 -7.28 -6.98
CA ILE A 184 -12.84 -8.72 -6.73
C ILE A 184 -11.70 -9.26 -7.59
N SER A 185 -10.72 -9.90 -6.97
CA SER A 185 -9.59 -10.48 -7.67
C SER A 185 -10.01 -11.71 -8.48
N GLY A 186 -9.16 -12.14 -9.40
CA GLY A 186 -9.42 -13.29 -10.25
C GLY A 186 -10.32 -13.00 -11.45
N SER A 187 -10.61 -14.06 -12.21
CA SER A 187 -11.28 -13.98 -13.51
C SER A 187 -12.47 -14.92 -13.64
N ASP A 188 -12.82 -15.68 -12.58
CA ASP A 188 -13.96 -16.58 -12.60
C ASP A 188 -15.26 -15.81 -12.31
N ASP A 189 -16.11 -15.69 -13.34
CA ASP A 189 -17.39 -15.00 -13.25
C ASP A 189 -18.32 -15.56 -12.17
N LYS A 190 -18.31 -16.88 -11.94
CA LYS A 190 -19.16 -17.52 -10.93
C LYS A 190 -18.71 -17.19 -9.53
N LYS A 191 -17.40 -17.26 -9.28
CA LYS A 191 -16.84 -16.91 -7.97
C LYS A 191 -16.99 -15.42 -7.69
N ARG A 192 -16.77 -14.57 -8.69
CA ARG A 192 -17.04 -13.14 -8.57
C ARG A 192 -18.50 -12.87 -8.19
N GLN A 193 -19.45 -13.53 -8.87
CA GLN A 193 -20.87 -13.39 -8.55
C GLN A 193 -21.20 -13.88 -7.13
N HIS A 194 -20.60 -14.98 -6.69
CA HIS A 194 -20.74 -15.46 -5.32
C HIS A 194 -20.30 -14.42 -4.29
N VAL A 195 -19.13 -13.79 -4.50
CA VAL A 195 -18.62 -12.74 -3.59
C VAL A 195 -19.55 -11.51 -3.60
N ILE A 196 -20.10 -11.14 -4.76
CA ILE A 196 -21.09 -10.04 -4.87
C ILE A 196 -22.35 -10.35 -4.05
N GLU A 197 -22.81 -11.60 -4.03
CA GLU A 197 -23.98 -12.02 -3.25
C GLU A 197 -23.76 -11.94 -1.74
N LEU A 198 -22.51 -12.11 -1.28
CA LEU A 198 -22.13 -11.95 0.13
C LEU A 198 -22.05 -10.48 0.57
N LEU A 199 -21.95 -9.53 -0.36
CA LEU A 199 -21.88 -8.10 -0.04
C LEU A 199 -23.26 -7.54 0.33
N PRO A 200 -23.32 -6.55 1.25
CA PRO A 200 -24.53 -5.76 1.47
C PRO A 200 -25.03 -5.09 0.18
N ASP A 201 -26.34 -4.96 0.01
CA ASP A 201 -26.95 -4.39 -1.20
C ASP A 201 -26.44 -2.99 -1.53
N SER A 202 -26.15 -2.18 -0.50
CA SER A 202 -25.60 -0.82 -0.63
C SER A 202 -24.19 -0.78 -1.25
N LEU A 203 -23.47 -1.91 -1.25
CA LEU A 203 -22.10 -2.01 -1.75
C LEU A 203 -22.00 -2.74 -3.10
N LYS A 204 -23.01 -3.52 -3.50
CA LYS A 204 -23.00 -4.28 -4.78
C LYS A 204 -22.75 -3.38 -5.99
N ALA A 205 -23.31 -2.16 -6.00
CA ALA A 205 -23.12 -1.19 -7.08
C ALA A 205 -21.70 -0.57 -7.15
N LYS A 206 -20.88 -0.75 -6.10
CA LYS A 206 -19.51 -0.24 -6.00
C LYS A 206 -18.47 -1.27 -6.47
N VAL A 207 -18.92 -2.46 -6.88
CA VAL A 207 -18.03 -3.52 -7.37
C VAL A 207 -17.52 -3.15 -8.77
N ILE A 208 -16.20 -3.18 -8.94
CA ILE A 208 -15.52 -2.93 -10.20
C ILE A 208 -14.78 -4.22 -10.60
N PRO A 209 -15.05 -4.77 -11.80
CA PRO A 209 -14.32 -5.92 -12.32
C PRO A 209 -12.81 -5.66 -12.45
N LEU A 210 -11.97 -6.64 -12.08
CA LEU A 210 -10.51 -6.50 -12.12
C LEU A 210 -9.97 -6.26 -13.53
N ASP A 211 -10.60 -6.83 -14.55
CA ASP A 211 -10.27 -6.61 -15.95
C ASP A 211 -10.50 -5.15 -16.38
N VAL A 212 -11.58 -4.51 -15.90
CA VAL A 212 -11.84 -3.07 -16.13
C VAL A 212 -10.76 -2.24 -15.44
N VAL A 213 -10.42 -2.54 -14.19
CA VAL A 213 -9.34 -1.86 -13.44
C VAL A 213 -8.00 -2.00 -14.17
N THR A 214 -7.67 -3.21 -14.61
CA THR A 214 -6.42 -3.51 -15.32
C THR A 214 -6.36 -2.79 -16.67
N GLN A 215 -7.45 -2.79 -17.44
CA GLN A 215 -7.55 -2.06 -18.70
C GLN A 215 -7.41 -0.55 -18.48
N ALA A 216 -8.06 0.01 -17.45
CA ALA A 216 -7.94 1.42 -17.09
C ALA A 216 -6.51 1.82 -16.73
N PHE A 217 -5.81 1.01 -15.93
CA PHE A 217 -4.39 1.24 -15.63
C PHE A 217 -3.50 1.10 -16.87
N ASN A 218 -3.77 0.15 -17.76
CA ASN A 218 -3.05 0.01 -19.02
C ASN A 218 -3.27 1.21 -19.94
N ILE A 219 -4.49 1.76 -19.98
CA ILE A 219 -4.80 3.01 -20.68
C ILE A 219 -3.99 4.14 -20.07
N GLN A 220 -4.07 4.36 -18.76
CA GLN A 220 -3.28 5.40 -18.06
C GLN A 220 -1.78 5.28 -18.37
N TYR A 221 -1.23 4.07 -18.28
CA TYR A 221 0.19 3.81 -18.57
C TYR A 221 0.53 4.13 -20.03
N THR A 222 -0.29 3.67 -20.98
CA THR A 222 -0.08 3.91 -22.41
C THR A 222 -0.10 5.41 -22.70
N GLN A 223 -1.09 6.12 -22.16
CA GLN A 223 -1.27 7.55 -22.38
C GLN A 223 -0.14 8.38 -21.74
N THR A 224 0.19 8.11 -20.49
CA THR A 224 1.31 8.79 -19.82
C THR A 224 2.67 8.46 -20.44
N SER A 225 2.84 7.25 -21.01
CA SER A 225 4.07 6.89 -21.71
C SER A 225 4.33 7.72 -22.97
N ARG A 226 3.28 8.29 -23.60
CA ARG A 226 3.43 9.21 -24.74
C ARG A 226 4.21 10.47 -24.38
N LEU A 227 4.06 10.96 -23.15
CA LEU A 227 4.86 12.09 -22.63
C LEU A 227 6.35 11.76 -22.52
N VAL A 228 6.70 10.46 -22.44
CA VAL A 228 8.07 9.98 -22.21
C VAL A 228 8.72 9.49 -23.51
N LYS A 229 7.93 8.90 -24.42
CA LYS A 229 8.40 8.22 -25.64
C LYS A 229 8.70 9.13 -26.82
N GLU A 230 8.35 10.41 -26.76
CA GLU A 230 8.67 11.36 -27.83
C GLU A 230 9.93 12.18 -27.48
N PRO A 231 11.14 11.74 -27.90
CA PRO A 231 12.39 12.43 -27.56
C PRO A 231 12.39 13.90 -28.03
N GLU A 232 11.84 14.20 -29.20
CA GLU A 232 11.76 15.57 -29.74
C GLU A 232 10.78 16.51 -29.00
N ARG A 233 10.01 15.98 -28.05
CA ARG A 233 9.01 16.73 -27.27
C ARG A 233 9.31 16.75 -25.77
N ASN A 234 10.45 16.21 -25.36
CA ASN A 234 10.93 16.35 -24.00
C ASN A 234 11.52 17.78 -23.82
N PRO A 235 11.05 18.58 -22.85
CA PRO A 235 11.56 19.95 -22.65
C PRO A 235 13.06 20.02 -22.32
N LEU A 236 13.66 18.92 -21.85
CA LEU A 236 15.11 18.80 -21.71
C LEU A 236 15.81 18.52 -23.05
N TYR A 237 15.16 17.87 -24.02
CA TYR A 237 15.75 17.55 -25.33
C TYR A 237 16.05 18.80 -26.16
N LEU A 238 15.16 19.80 -26.17
CA LEU A 238 15.41 21.07 -26.87
C LEU A 238 16.48 21.92 -26.17
N PHE A 239 16.62 21.83 -24.85
CA PHE A 239 17.76 22.42 -24.11
C PHE A 239 19.12 21.86 -24.56
N PHE A 240 19.10 20.68 -25.18
CA PHE A 240 20.27 19.90 -25.56
C PHE A 240 20.47 19.76 -27.07
N ASN A 241 19.51 20.22 -27.88
CA ASN A 241 19.48 20.06 -29.33
C ASN A 241 18.75 21.24 -30.00
N ASP A 242 19.27 22.44 -29.81
CA ASP A 242 18.89 23.62 -30.60
C ASP A 242 19.76 23.67 -31.87
N LYS A 243 19.13 23.43 -33.03
CA LYS A 243 19.80 23.51 -34.34
C LYS A 243 19.68 24.88 -35.01
N GLU A 244 18.87 25.80 -34.46
CA GLU A 244 18.55 27.07 -35.12
C GLU A 244 19.26 28.28 -34.52
N THR A 245 19.56 28.32 -33.21
CA THR A 245 20.07 29.56 -32.57
C THR A 245 21.58 29.64 -32.34
N ASN A 246 22.34 28.56 -32.61
CA ASN A 246 23.80 28.49 -32.39
C ASN A 246 24.23 28.88 -30.96
N ARG A 247 23.34 28.79 -29.95
CA ARG A 247 23.64 29.05 -28.55
C ARG A 247 23.83 27.74 -27.79
N TYR A 248 25.00 27.63 -27.15
CA TYR A 248 25.40 26.67 -26.11
C TYR A 248 24.74 25.28 -26.17
N VAL A 249 25.42 24.32 -26.81
CA VAL A 249 25.09 22.89 -26.68
C VAL A 249 25.68 22.38 -25.36
N PRO A 250 24.88 22.04 -24.35
CA PRO A 250 25.41 21.56 -23.09
C PRO A 250 26.13 20.21 -23.28
N LYS A 251 27.19 19.99 -22.52
CA LYS A 251 27.93 18.73 -22.47
C LYS A 251 27.60 18.01 -21.16
N LEU A 252 27.31 16.72 -21.23
CA LEU A 252 27.14 15.86 -20.05
C LEU A 252 28.35 14.94 -19.90
N LEU A 253 28.80 14.73 -18.67
CA LEU A 253 29.80 13.72 -18.35
C LEU A 253 29.12 12.35 -18.31
N VAL A 254 29.39 11.52 -19.32
CA VAL A 254 28.88 10.15 -19.43
C VAL A 254 29.96 9.19 -18.97
N LYS A 255 29.64 8.37 -17.96
CA LYS A 255 30.52 7.30 -17.50
C LYS A 255 30.46 6.12 -18.48
N ASP A 256 31.58 5.77 -19.07
CA ASP A 256 31.72 4.56 -19.89
C ASP A 256 31.60 3.32 -18.97
N GLN A 257 30.74 2.38 -19.37
CA GLN A 257 30.41 1.23 -18.54
C GLN A 257 31.49 0.14 -18.54
N ASN A 258 32.42 0.17 -19.51
CA ASN A 258 33.46 -0.83 -19.66
C ASN A 258 34.75 -0.45 -18.93
N ASN A 259 35.11 0.84 -18.90
CA ASN A 259 36.34 1.32 -18.28
C ASN A 259 36.11 2.29 -17.10
N GLY A 260 34.89 2.75 -16.88
CA GLY A 260 34.52 3.62 -15.77
C GLY A 260 34.93 5.09 -15.90
N GLU A 261 35.54 5.49 -17.02
CA GLU A 261 35.96 6.86 -17.28
C GLU A 261 34.76 7.75 -17.64
N PHE A 262 34.81 9.02 -17.24
CA PHE A 262 33.80 10.01 -17.60
C PHE A 262 34.24 10.77 -18.84
N THR A 263 33.41 10.73 -19.89
CA THR A 263 33.65 11.47 -21.13
C THR A 263 32.58 12.54 -21.31
N GLU A 264 32.98 13.75 -21.66
CA GLU A 264 32.04 14.80 -22.04
C GLU A 264 31.42 14.46 -23.40
N LYS A 265 30.11 14.29 -23.45
CA LYS A 265 29.35 14.12 -24.68
C LYS A 265 28.39 15.28 -24.87
N GLU A 266 28.41 15.84 -26.07
CA GLU A 266 27.40 16.80 -26.52
C GLU A 266 26.04 16.14 -26.48
N CYS A 267 25.06 16.81 -25.89
CA CYS A 267 23.78 16.19 -25.65
C CYS A 267 22.97 15.90 -26.95
N ALA A 268 23.29 16.59 -28.05
CA ALA A 268 22.78 16.29 -29.39
C ALA A 268 23.23 14.92 -29.96
N LYS A 269 24.22 14.26 -29.33
CA LYS A 269 24.77 12.95 -29.72
C LYS A 269 24.45 11.84 -28.71
N LEU A 270 23.50 12.06 -27.81
CA LEU A 270 23.09 11.05 -26.82
C LEU A 270 22.38 9.87 -27.48
N THR A 271 22.71 8.66 -27.02
CA THR A 271 22.02 7.44 -27.41
C THR A 271 20.63 7.36 -26.76
N ASN A 272 19.73 6.55 -27.33
CA ASN A 272 18.39 6.30 -26.78
C ASN A 272 18.42 5.86 -25.29
N ASP A 273 19.49 5.21 -24.84
CA ASP A 273 19.68 4.78 -23.45
C ASP A 273 19.91 5.96 -22.49
N ALA A 274 20.68 6.97 -22.92
CA ALA A 274 20.89 8.18 -22.12
C ALA A 274 19.62 9.05 -22.07
N LEU A 275 18.86 9.10 -23.17
CA LEU A 275 17.51 9.69 -23.19
C LEU A 275 16.56 8.95 -22.24
N GLY A 276 16.62 7.61 -22.23
CA GLY A 276 15.88 6.78 -21.26
C GLY A 276 16.23 7.09 -19.80
N TYR A 277 17.50 7.39 -19.51
CA TYR A 277 17.96 7.78 -18.18
C TYR A 277 17.44 9.17 -17.75
N MET A 278 17.49 10.17 -18.65
CA MET A 278 16.91 11.49 -18.41
C MET A 278 15.39 11.44 -18.23
N ASN A 279 14.71 10.61 -19.01
CA ASN A 279 13.28 10.32 -18.90
C ASN A 279 12.88 9.69 -17.56
N ARG A 280 13.83 9.02 -16.87
CA ARG A 280 13.59 8.48 -15.52
C ARG A 280 13.36 9.59 -14.50
N PHE A 281 14.10 10.70 -14.61
CA PHE A 281 13.91 11.89 -13.79
C PHE A 281 12.62 12.65 -14.16
N PHE A 282 12.19 12.57 -15.43
CA PHE A 282 10.92 13.17 -15.85
C PHE A 282 9.70 12.57 -15.12
N LYS A 283 9.75 11.29 -14.73
CA LYS A 283 8.67 10.63 -13.96
C LYS A 283 8.41 11.27 -12.59
N GLU A 284 9.43 11.92 -12.01
CA GLU A 284 9.38 12.63 -10.73
C GLU A 284 9.26 14.15 -10.90
N SER A 285 9.14 14.63 -12.14
CA SER A 285 9.07 16.06 -12.42
C SER A 285 7.77 16.71 -11.89
N PRO A 286 7.80 18.02 -11.55
CA PRO A 286 6.60 18.78 -11.23
C PRO A 286 5.54 18.76 -12.35
N ILE A 287 5.97 18.63 -13.60
CA ILE A 287 5.08 18.51 -14.77
C ILE A 287 4.31 17.18 -14.71
N MET A 288 5.02 16.07 -14.50
CA MET A 288 4.39 14.75 -14.35
C MET A 288 3.47 14.70 -13.12
N LYS A 289 3.80 15.42 -12.04
CA LYS A 289 2.91 15.58 -10.87
C LYS A 289 1.60 16.26 -11.26
N LYS A 290 1.65 17.42 -11.94
CA LYS A 290 0.45 18.12 -12.43
C LYS A 290 -0.38 17.27 -13.40
N VAL A 291 0.29 16.50 -14.27
CA VAL A 291 -0.40 15.56 -15.17
C VAL A 291 -1.15 14.51 -14.35
N LYS A 292 -0.50 13.88 -13.37
CA LYS A 292 -1.14 12.91 -12.48
C LYS A 292 -2.32 13.51 -11.72
N ASP A 293 -2.18 14.74 -11.22
CA ASP A 293 -3.27 15.45 -10.53
C ASP A 293 -4.49 15.61 -11.46
N ARG A 294 -4.29 16.03 -12.72
CA ARG A 294 -5.36 16.12 -13.73
C ARG A 294 -5.95 14.76 -14.10
N ILE A 295 -5.15 13.71 -14.17
CA ILE A 295 -5.63 12.34 -14.43
C ILE A 295 -6.53 11.87 -13.28
N ASN A 296 -6.17 12.19 -12.04
CA ASN A 296 -6.94 11.85 -10.85
C ASN A 296 -8.29 12.59 -10.76
N GLU A 297 -8.44 13.71 -11.47
CA GLU A 297 -9.73 14.42 -11.61
C GLU A 297 -10.68 13.72 -12.60
N VAL A 298 -10.17 12.86 -13.49
CA VAL A 298 -11.00 12.09 -14.43
C VAL A 298 -11.68 10.97 -13.67
N ARG A 299 -13.00 10.87 -13.83
CA ARG A 299 -13.80 9.78 -13.24
C ARG A 299 -13.25 8.42 -13.68
N PHE A 300 -12.86 7.60 -12.71
CA PHE A 300 -12.38 6.25 -12.97
C PHE A 300 -13.50 5.36 -13.53
N PRO A 301 -13.25 4.56 -14.58
CA PRO A 301 -14.26 3.71 -15.20
C PRO A 301 -14.61 2.55 -14.27
N LYS A 302 -15.90 2.38 -14.00
CA LYS A 302 -16.43 1.29 -13.15
C LYS A 302 -16.96 0.12 -13.98
N LYS A 303 -17.16 0.32 -15.29
CA LYS A 303 -17.74 -0.65 -16.22
C LYS A 303 -16.98 -0.65 -17.56
N GLN A 304 -17.15 -1.74 -18.32
CA GLN A 304 -16.44 -1.95 -19.59
C GLN A 304 -16.77 -0.89 -20.65
N ASP A 305 -18.01 -0.42 -20.70
CA ASP A 305 -18.49 0.62 -21.62
C ASP A 305 -17.96 2.02 -21.30
N GLU A 306 -17.52 2.26 -20.05
CA GLU A 306 -16.93 3.54 -19.63
C GLU A 306 -15.45 3.68 -20.05
N LEU A 307 -14.78 2.60 -20.49
CA LEU A 307 -13.35 2.60 -20.82
C LEU A 307 -12.99 3.45 -22.03
N GLU A 308 -13.82 3.47 -23.07
CA GLU A 308 -13.56 4.29 -24.27
C GLU A 308 -13.69 5.79 -24.00
N VAL A 309 -14.67 6.17 -23.18
CA VAL A 309 -14.82 7.56 -22.71
C VAL A 309 -13.62 7.94 -21.86
N TYR A 310 -13.26 7.08 -20.90
CA TYR A 310 -12.09 7.30 -20.03
C TYR A 310 -10.79 7.48 -20.83
N LYS A 311 -10.57 6.62 -21.85
CA LYS A 311 -9.43 6.73 -22.75
C LYS A 311 -9.43 8.06 -23.51
N THR A 312 -10.58 8.49 -24.03
CA THR A 312 -10.73 9.74 -24.78
C THR A 312 -10.41 10.96 -23.91
N ASP A 313 -10.90 10.98 -22.67
CA ASP A 313 -10.64 12.08 -21.72
C ASP A 313 -9.14 12.16 -21.36
N LEU A 314 -8.50 11.02 -21.13
CA LEU A 314 -7.06 10.96 -20.91
C LEU A 314 -6.27 11.40 -22.14
N ASP A 315 -6.70 10.99 -23.35
CA ASP A 315 -6.06 11.40 -24.60
C ASP A 315 -6.07 12.93 -24.76
N LYS A 316 -7.19 13.57 -24.42
CA LYS A 316 -7.33 15.03 -24.44
C LYS A 316 -6.40 15.71 -23.43
N ILE A 317 -6.39 15.25 -22.17
CA ILE A 317 -5.53 15.82 -21.12
C ILE A 317 -4.06 15.72 -21.51
N ILE A 318 -3.63 14.54 -21.99
CA ILE A 318 -2.25 14.29 -22.36
C ILE A 318 -1.86 15.10 -23.59
N SER A 319 -2.72 15.19 -24.61
CA SER A 319 -2.47 15.99 -25.81
C SER A 319 -2.33 17.48 -25.48
N GLU A 320 -3.21 18.03 -24.64
CA GLU A 320 -3.10 19.41 -24.15
C GLU A 320 -1.80 19.65 -23.37
N CYS A 321 -1.39 18.68 -22.54
CA CYS A 321 -0.12 18.75 -21.81
C CYS A 321 1.07 18.72 -22.77
N ILE A 322 1.04 17.85 -23.79
CA ILE A 322 2.06 17.79 -24.84
C ILE A 322 2.15 19.14 -25.57
N ASP A 323 1.03 19.74 -25.95
CA ASP A 323 1.02 21.01 -26.68
C ASP A 323 1.48 22.19 -25.83
N LYS A 324 1.12 22.23 -24.54
CA LYS A 324 1.65 23.25 -23.61
C LYS A 324 3.16 23.14 -23.43
N VAL A 325 3.69 21.91 -23.34
CA VAL A 325 5.14 21.69 -23.29
C VAL A 325 5.80 22.19 -24.57
N LYS A 326 5.20 21.98 -25.75
CA LYS A 326 5.70 22.56 -27.01
C LYS A 326 5.72 24.09 -27.00
N MET A 327 4.70 24.75 -26.46
CA MET A 327 4.64 26.23 -26.44
C MET A 327 5.59 26.88 -25.42
N MET A 328 6.09 26.11 -24.45
CA MET A 328 7.06 26.59 -23.45
C MET A 328 8.52 26.47 -23.92
N LEU A 329 8.73 25.83 -25.07
CA LEU A 329 10.03 25.60 -25.70
C LEU A 329 10.17 26.50 -26.92
#